data_AF-A0A1X7J2I5-F1
#
_entry.id   AF-A0A1X7J2I5-F1
#
_cell.length_a   1.000
_cell.length_b   1.000
_cell.length_c   1.000
_cell.angle_alpha   90.00
_cell.angle_beta   90.00
_cell.angle_gamma   90.00
#
_symmetry.space_group_name_H-M   'P 1'
#
loop_
_entity.id
_entity.type
_entity.pdbx_description
1 polymer ?
#
loop_
_entity_poly.entity_id
_entity_poly.type
_entity_poly.pdbx_seq_one_letter_code
_entity_poly.pdbx_strand_id
1 'polypeptide(L)'
;MSDPALDAAGSSLPLSSTLAPAKAAAAPPARGVLHNEAHDEARAERAGKEHAIDAWRGFAALLVAYFHCRQVVWVGMQAFHQSVGHSLSPNALAAYLTFPIAWGSAGVPIFFVISGYCIHRGGALRLAGNPAYRLDTGNFWLRRFARIYPVLLAALVLTFALDSLSLQFPPVSHKIREIGLHAFLVNLFSLQSVAGKTYGSNGALWTLSLEVQFYAIYPLLFALRRRIGMTAVLAIVAAINVVSAYVLERHDIQFFTSYWFSWTLGAWIADARARATDARAPGWLYGLAAAFVAAGCAAFHFGQYGAFQLWALGFAVYLYKVLEPRDPARREAAGMPALPRTSLQTLLHGVFRPLSRALSFFGDFSFSLYLIHLPIFVLLSSWLFRSSLQMSIWPSFGYMLVAVPAAYLFYRLVELPAMRWSASFKPKTAPKTSLTPR
;
A
#
# COMPACT_ATOMS: atom_id res chain seq x y z
N MET A 1 -39.01 7.70 -27.35
CA MET A 1 -37.71 8.35 -27.58
C MET A 1 -37.61 9.49 -26.57
N SER A 2 -37.06 9.18 -25.39
CA SER A 2 -36.79 10.09 -24.28
C SER A 2 -36.19 9.23 -23.16
N ASP A 3 -34.98 9.58 -22.73
CA ASP A 3 -34.30 9.04 -21.54
C ASP A 3 -35.18 9.27 -20.29
N PRO A 4 -35.14 8.37 -19.27
CA PRO A 4 -34.44 8.80 -18.06
C PRO A 4 -33.78 7.71 -17.21
N ALA A 5 -32.88 8.22 -16.36
CA ALA A 5 -32.24 7.61 -15.21
C ALA A 5 -33.19 7.19 -14.08
N LEU A 6 -32.61 6.43 -13.13
CA LEU A 6 -33.07 6.09 -11.77
C LEU A 6 -34.11 4.98 -11.66
N ASP A 7 -33.68 3.81 -11.15
CA ASP A 7 -34.18 3.19 -9.91
C ASP A 7 -33.86 1.69 -9.87
N ALA A 8 -33.24 1.24 -8.77
CA ALA A 8 -33.64 0.06 -8.01
C ALA A 8 -32.59 -0.28 -6.94
N ALA A 9 -32.83 0.23 -5.74
CA ALA A 9 -32.40 -0.38 -4.49
C ALA A 9 -33.36 -1.52 -4.10
N GLY A 10 -32.91 -2.42 -3.21
CA GLY A 10 -33.75 -3.35 -2.43
C GLY A 10 -33.81 -4.77 -3.04
N SER A 11 -33.17 -5.78 -2.44
CA SER A 11 -33.54 -6.52 -1.22
C SER A 11 -34.48 -7.70 -1.46
N SER A 12 -34.22 -8.78 -0.69
CA SER A 12 -35.11 -9.90 -0.32
C SER A 12 -35.02 -11.23 -1.11
N LEU A 13 -34.61 -12.26 -0.38
CA LEU A 13 -35.04 -13.67 -0.49
C LEU A 13 -36.58 -13.75 -0.25
N PRO A 14 -37.34 -14.77 -0.76
CA PRO A 14 -37.36 -16.10 -0.14
C PRO A 14 -37.72 -17.34 -1.03
N LEU A 15 -37.35 -18.51 -0.49
CA LEU A 15 -37.99 -19.84 -0.43
C LEU A 15 -38.86 -20.44 -1.57
N SER A 16 -38.40 -21.64 -1.99
CA SER A 16 -39.10 -22.93 -2.14
C SER A 16 -40.10 -23.24 -3.28
N SER A 17 -39.78 -24.36 -3.93
CA SER A 17 -40.62 -25.42 -4.52
C SER A 17 -41.19 -25.24 -5.92
N THR A 18 -40.70 -26.07 -6.85
CA THR A 18 -41.51 -27.08 -7.57
C THR A 18 -40.60 -27.97 -8.43
N LEU A 19 -40.77 -29.29 -8.28
CA LEU A 19 -40.14 -30.34 -9.09
C LEU A 19 -40.81 -30.43 -10.47
N ALA A 20 -40.00 -30.56 -11.53
CA ALA A 20 -40.38 -31.19 -12.80
C ALA A 20 -39.13 -31.79 -13.49
N PRO A 21 -39.24 -32.89 -14.24
CA PRO A 21 -38.17 -33.87 -14.40
C PRO A 21 -37.09 -33.48 -15.42
N ALA A 22 -35.87 -33.91 -15.13
CA ALA A 22 -34.69 -33.74 -15.96
C ALA A 22 -34.84 -34.41 -17.33
N LYS A 23 -34.83 -33.61 -18.40
CA LYS A 23 -34.42 -34.07 -19.73
C LYS A 23 -32.92 -34.36 -19.66
N ALA A 24 -32.53 -35.58 -20.01
CA ALA A 24 -31.14 -36.00 -20.15
C ALA A 24 -30.43 -35.12 -21.20
N ALA A 25 -29.77 -34.06 -20.74
CA ALA A 25 -28.79 -33.32 -21.52
C ALA A 25 -27.46 -34.06 -21.41
N ALA A 26 -26.92 -34.48 -22.54
CA ALA A 26 -25.62 -35.11 -22.65
C ALA A 26 -24.56 -34.30 -21.87
N ALA A 27 -23.80 -34.99 -21.03
CA ALA A 27 -22.71 -34.39 -20.27
C ALA A 27 -21.74 -33.68 -21.24
N PRO A 28 -21.34 -32.42 -20.98
CA PRO A 28 -20.27 -31.80 -21.74
C PRO A 28 -19.01 -32.65 -21.58
N PRO A 29 -18.15 -32.75 -22.62
CA PRO A 29 -16.93 -33.54 -22.52
C PRO A 29 -16.11 -33.07 -21.29
N ALA A 30 -15.69 -34.01 -20.44
CA ALA A 30 -15.00 -33.75 -19.16
C ALA A 30 -13.82 -32.76 -19.27
N ARG A 31 -13.24 -32.63 -20.47
CA ARG A 31 -12.17 -31.68 -20.80
C ARG A 31 -12.58 -30.20 -20.70
N GLY A 32 -13.86 -29.87 -20.96
CA GLY A 32 -14.38 -28.50 -20.85
C GLY A 32 -14.71 -28.07 -19.43
N VAL A 33 -15.16 -29.01 -18.59
CA VAL A 33 -15.47 -28.76 -17.17
C VAL A 33 -14.18 -28.54 -16.37
N LEU A 34 -13.18 -29.42 -16.55
CA LEU A 34 -11.87 -29.30 -15.91
C LEU A 34 -11.12 -28.02 -16.31
N HIS A 35 -11.30 -27.55 -17.55
CA HIS A 35 -10.68 -26.30 -18.01
C HIS A 35 -11.33 -25.09 -17.34
N ASN A 36 -12.65 -25.07 -17.16
CA ASN A 36 -13.36 -23.98 -16.50
C ASN A 36 -13.07 -23.94 -15.00
N GLU A 37 -13.03 -25.09 -14.32
CA GLU A 37 -12.70 -25.17 -12.89
C GLU A 37 -11.29 -24.67 -12.59
N ALA A 38 -10.29 -25.11 -13.37
CA ALA A 38 -8.91 -24.62 -13.24
C ALA A 38 -8.79 -23.11 -13.50
N HIS A 39 -9.59 -22.58 -14.43
CA HIS A 39 -9.59 -21.15 -14.76
C HIS A 39 -10.25 -20.30 -13.64
N ASP A 40 -11.31 -20.82 -13.03
CA ASP A 40 -12.02 -20.17 -11.92
C ASP A 40 -11.21 -20.22 -10.62
N GLU A 41 -10.52 -21.33 -10.35
CA GLU A 41 -9.59 -21.46 -9.21
C GLU A 41 -8.41 -20.50 -9.32
N ALA A 42 -7.77 -20.41 -10.50
CA ALA A 42 -6.68 -19.48 -10.75
C ALA A 42 -7.12 -18.01 -10.59
N ARG A 43 -8.36 -17.70 -10.99
CA ARG A 43 -8.97 -16.37 -10.81
C ARG A 43 -9.23 -16.08 -9.33
N ALA A 44 -9.76 -17.04 -8.57
CA ALA A 44 -10.00 -16.91 -7.14
C ALA A 44 -8.68 -16.74 -6.35
N GLU A 45 -7.63 -17.47 -6.72
CA GLU A 45 -6.30 -17.34 -6.11
C GLU A 45 -5.70 -15.95 -6.38
N ARG A 46 -5.81 -15.46 -7.63
CA ARG A 46 -5.34 -14.12 -8.01
C ARG A 46 -6.07 -13.03 -7.24
N ALA A 47 -7.40 -13.16 -7.08
CA ALA A 47 -8.22 -12.26 -6.28
C ALA A 47 -7.82 -12.29 -4.80
N GLY A 48 -7.51 -13.48 -4.25
CA GLY A 48 -7.02 -13.62 -2.87
C GLY A 48 -5.67 -12.95 -2.63
N LYS A 49 -4.75 -13.02 -3.61
CA LYS A 49 -3.44 -12.32 -3.54
C LYS A 49 -3.58 -10.81 -3.64
N GLU A 50 -4.45 -10.33 -4.52
CA GLU A 50 -4.76 -8.90 -4.65
C GLU A 50 -5.39 -8.37 -3.34
N HIS A 51 -6.36 -9.09 -2.78
CA HIS A 51 -6.95 -8.75 -1.48
C HIS A 51 -5.95 -8.72 -0.32
N ALA A 52 -4.98 -9.64 -0.28
CA ALA A 52 -3.94 -9.63 0.75
C ALA A 52 -3.04 -8.39 0.64
N ILE A 53 -2.68 -7.99 -0.58
CA ILE A 53 -1.89 -6.78 -0.83
C ILE A 53 -2.68 -5.54 -0.39
N ASP A 54 -3.96 -5.45 -0.77
CA ASP A 54 -4.81 -4.31 -0.40
C ASP A 54 -5.03 -4.24 1.11
N ALA A 55 -5.17 -5.38 1.80
CA ALA A 55 -5.24 -5.41 3.26
C ALA A 55 -3.97 -4.84 3.92
N TRP A 56 -2.78 -5.19 3.42
CA TRP A 56 -1.53 -4.62 3.94
C TRP A 56 -1.36 -3.14 3.62
N ARG A 57 -1.85 -2.68 2.45
CA ARG A 57 -1.92 -1.24 2.13
C ARG A 57 -2.81 -0.49 3.12
N GLY A 58 -4.01 -1.02 3.41
CA GLY A 58 -4.93 -0.42 4.36
C GLY A 58 -4.36 -0.39 5.77
N PHE A 59 -3.76 -1.49 6.22
CA PHE A 59 -3.05 -1.56 7.50
C PHE A 59 -1.94 -0.50 7.59
N ALA A 60 -1.07 -0.42 6.59
CA ALA A 60 0.03 0.54 6.55
C ALA A 60 -0.46 1.99 6.55
N ALA A 61 -1.52 2.31 5.79
CA ALA A 61 -2.11 3.65 5.77
C ALA A 61 -2.66 4.05 7.14
N LEU A 62 -3.45 3.18 7.78
CA LEU A 62 -4.02 3.45 9.10
C LEU A 62 -2.92 3.59 10.17
N LEU A 63 -1.91 2.73 10.11
CA LEU A 63 -0.78 2.75 11.02
C LEU A 63 -0.01 4.08 10.94
N VAL A 64 0.34 4.53 9.72
CA VAL A 64 1.06 5.80 9.51
C VAL A 64 0.19 7.00 9.88
N ALA A 65 -1.08 7.00 9.46
CA ALA A 65 -2.00 8.09 9.78
C ALA A 65 -2.19 8.23 11.29
N TYR A 66 -2.40 7.13 12.01
CA TYR A 66 -2.57 7.20 13.47
C TYR A 66 -1.27 7.57 14.20
N PHE A 67 -0.11 7.16 13.69
CA PHE A 67 1.19 7.61 14.18
C PHE A 67 1.34 9.14 14.04
N HIS A 68 1.06 9.71 12.87
CA HIS A 68 1.09 11.15 12.67
C HIS A 68 0.04 11.87 13.53
N CYS A 69 -1.16 11.30 13.68
CA CYS A 69 -2.19 11.84 14.56
C CYS A 69 -1.66 12.02 15.99
N ARG A 70 -1.02 10.98 16.56
CA ARG A 70 -0.41 11.05 17.89
C ARG A 70 0.68 12.13 17.98
N GLN A 71 1.50 12.28 16.95
CA GLN A 71 2.53 13.32 16.91
C GLN A 71 1.98 14.76 16.84
N VAL A 72 0.74 14.93 16.37
CA VAL A 72 0.09 16.24 16.23
C VAL A 72 -0.69 16.63 17.48
N VAL A 73 -1.38 15.68 18.14
CA VAL A 73 -2.33 16.00 19.21
C VAL A 73 -1.91 15.52 20.60
N TRP A 74 -1.00 14.56 20.72
CA TRP A 74 -0.74 13.88 22.00
C TRP A 74 0.68 14.12 22.50
N VAL A 75 0.85 14.23 23.82
CA VAL A 75 2.13 14.55 24.50
C VAL A 75 3.26 13.54 24.27
N GLY A 76 2.95 12.35 23.75
CA GLY A 76 3.90 11.27 23.55
C GLY A 76 4.03 10.36 24.77
N MET A 77 4.53 9.14 24.54
CA MET A 77 4.47 8.07 25.53
C MET A 77 5.35 8.35 26.75
N GLN A 78 6.52 8.93 26.54
CA GLN A 78 7.45 9.22 27.62
C GLN A 78 6.88 10.25 28.60
N ALA A 79 6.40 11.40 28.10
CA ALA A 79 5.77 12.42 28.92
C ALA A 79 4.47 11.92 29.57
N PHE A 80 3.67 11.14 28.83
CA PHE A 80 2.47 10.51 29.37
C PHE A 80 2.78 9.60 30.56
N HIS A 81 3.75 8.68 30.41
CA HIS A 81 4.14 7.75 31.47
C HIS A 81 4.71 8.48 32.71
N GLN A 82 5.52 9.52 32.51
CA GLN A 82 6.06 10.33 33.62
C GLN A 82 4.96 11.00 34.45
N SER A 83 3.85 11.40 33.81
CA SER A 83 2.74 12.08 34.50
C SER A 83 1.69 11.12 35.08
N VAL A 84 1.41 10.00 34.42
CA VAL A 84 0.28 9.10 34.76
C VAL A 84 0.75 7.82 35.48
N GLY A 85 2.04 7.47 35.38
CA GLY A 85 2.61 6.27 35.99
C GLY A 85 1.87 5.00 35.55
N HIS A 86 1.60 4.09 36.49
CA HIS A 86 0.91 2.83 36.23
C HIS A 86 -0.62 2.89 36.43
N SER A 87 -1.23 4.07 36.27
CA SER A 87 -2.68 4.22 36.38
C SER A 87 -3.44 3.25 35.45
N LEU A 88 -4.54 2.69 35.94
CA LEU A 88 -5.47 1.84 35.18
C LEU A 88 -6.72 2.60 34.69
N SER A 89 -6.66 3.93 34.64
CA SER A 89 -7.75 4.71 34.05
C SER A 89 -8.02 4.31 32.59
N PRO A 90 -9.26 4.44 32.07
CA PRO A 90 -9.55 4.11 30.67
C PRO A 90 -8.64 4.84 29.67
N ASN A 91 -8.26 6.08 29.99
CA ASN A 91 -7.32 6.86 29.19
C ASN A 91 -5.90 6.27 29.21
N ALA A 92 -5.40 5.84 30.38
CA ALA A 92 -4.09 5.21 30.51
C ALA A 92 -4.05 3.84 29.81
N LEU A 93 -5.08 3.02 29.99
CA LEU A 93 -5.18 1.74 29.32
C LEU A 93 -5.19 1.91 27.79
N ALA A 94 -6.02 2.82 27.26
CA ALA A 94 -6.06 3.12 25.84
C ALA A 94 -4.71 3.66 25.33
N ALA A 95 -4.06 4.56 26.07
CA ALA A 95 -2.74 5.07 25.71
C ALA A 95 -1.69 3.95 25.64
N TYR A 96 -1.59 3.09 26.65
CA TYR A 96 -0.63 1.98 26.69
C TYR A 96 -0.93 0.90 25.63
N LEU A 97 -2.20 0.58 25.37
CA LEU A 97 -2.57 -0.34 24.28
C LEU A 97 -2.13 0.19 22.91
N THR A 98 -2.05 1.51 22.74
CA THR A 98 -1.54 2.14 21.50
C THR A 98 -0.02 2.29 21.48
N PHE A 99 0.72 1.76 22.46
CA PHE A 99 2.18 1.79 22.48
C PHE A 99 2.83 1.29 21.18
N PRO A 100 2.40 0.18 20.55
CA PRO A 100 3.00 -0.30 19.30
C PRO A 100 2.96 0.70 18.15
N ILE A 101 2.06 1.69 18.19
CA ILE A 101 1.98 2.75 17.19
C ILE A 101 3.22 3.65 17.22
N ALA A 102 4.07 3.58 18.25
CA ALA A 102 5.37 4.26 18.28
C ALA A 102 6.26 3.90 17.07
N TRP A 103 6.10 2.70 16.51
CA TRP A 103 6.77 2.26 15.29
C TRP A 103 5.91 2.42 14.03
N GLY A 104 4.91 3.31 14.04
CA GLY A 104 3.97 3.42 12.93
C GLY A 104 4.58 3.89 11.60
N SER A 105 5.78 4.48 11.65
CA SER A 105 6.61 4.76 10.47
C SER A 105 6.97 3.49 9.68
N ALA A 106 6.90 2.30 10.28
CA ALA A 106 7.05 1.01 9.60
C ALA A 106 6.03 0.76 8.46
N GLY A 107 4.93 1.52 8.40
CA GLY A 107 4.02 1.47 7.25
C GLY A 107 4.66 1.99 5.95
N VAL A 108 5.65 2.89 6.02
CA VAL A 108 6.34 3.44 4.84
C VAL A 108 7.10 2.36 4.04
N PRO A 109 7.99 1.55 4.64
CA PRO A 109 8.66 0.48 3.90
C PRO A 109 7.68 -0.59 3.37
N ILE A 110 6.55 -0.84 4.05
CA ILE A 110 5.48 -1.70 3.52
C ILE A 110 4.94 -1.12 2.20
N PHE A 111 4.63 0.17 2.15
CA PHE A 111 4.18 0.83 0.91
C PHE A 111 5.20 0.74 -0.21
N PHE A 112 6.49 0.93 0.07
CA PHE A 112 7.52 0.85 -0.97
C PHE A 112 7.67 -0.56 -1.54
N VAL A 113 7.69 -1.59 -0.69
CA VAL A 113 7.74 -2.99 -1.16
C VAL A 113 6.50 -3.34 -1.99
N ILE A 114 5.30 -2.94 -1.54
CA ILE A 114 4.06 -3.16 -2.30
C ILE A 114 4.08 -2.41 -3.64
N SER A 115 4.52 -1.14 -3.62
CA SER A 115 4.62 -0.30 -4.82
C SER A 115 5.53 -0.97 -5.86
N GLY A 116 6.75 -1.36 -5.47
CA GLY A 116 7.70 -2.05 -6.35
C GLY A 116 7.16 -3.35 -6.93
N TYR A 117 6.48 -4.16 -6.10
CA TYR A 117 5.82 -5.38 -6.55
C TYR A 117 4.73 -5.08 -7.59
N CYS A 118 3.78 -4.20 -7.28
CA CYS A 118 2.64 -3.90 -8.13
C CYS A 118 3.04 -3.25 -9.46
N ILE A 119 4.05 -2.37 -9.45
CA ILE A 119 4.55 -1.70 -10.65
C ILE A 119 5.28 -2.69 -11.55
N HIS A 120 6.14 -3.53 -10.96
CA HIS A 120 7.02 -4.41 -11.73
C HIS A 120 6.31 -5.66 -12.24
N ARG A 121 5.32 -6.20 -11.50
CA ARG A 121 4.61 -7.46 -11.79
C ARG A 121 4.12 -7.57 -13.23
N GLY A 122 3.46 -6.54 -13.75
CA GLY A 122 2.92 -6.57 -15.11
C GLY A 122 4.01 -6.72 -16.17
N GLY A 123 5.13 -6.02 -16.02
CA GLY A 123 6.29 -6.14 -16.91
C GLY A 123 7.02 -7.46 -16.75
N ALA A 124 7.17 -7.95 -15.50
CA ALA A 124 7.80 -9.23 -15.20
C ALA A 124 7.06 -10.42 -15.85
N LEU A 125 5.73 -10.47 -15.71
CA LEU A 125 4.89 -11.52 -16.33
C LEU A 125 4.97 -11.47 -17.86
N ARG A 126 4.95 -10.28 -18.46
CA ARG A 126 5.07 -10.12 -19.92
C ARG A 126 6.43 -10.53 -20.44
N LEU A 127 7.51 -10.23 -19.71
CA LEU A 127 8.84 -10.70 -20.10
C LEU A 127 9.01 -12.21 -19.91
N ALA A 128 8.41 -12.79 -18.86
CA ALA A 128 8.42 -14.24 -18.64
C ALA A 128 7.71 -14.98 -19.78
N GLY A 129 6.58 -14.44 -20.29
CA GLY A 129 5.88 -14.99 -21.45
C GLY A 129 6.49 -14.64 -22.82
N ASN A 130 7.26 -13.55 -22.90
CA ASN A 130 7.92 -13.10 -24.13
C ASN A 130 9.27 -12.42 -23.81
N PRO A 131 10.42 -13.11 -23.98
CA PRO A 131 11.75 -12.55 -23.70
C PRO A 131 12.10 -11.29 -24.53
N ALA A 132 11.47 -11.10 -25.69
CA ALA A 132 11.65 -9.93 -26.53
C ALA A 132 10.84 -8.71 -26.05
N TYR A 133 9.93 -8.89 -25.06
CA TYR A 133 9.09 -7.81 -24.55
C TYR A 133 9.91 -6.61 -24.08
N ARG A 134 9.49 -5.42 -24.54
CA ARG A 134 10.02 -4.12 -24.11
C ARG A 134 8.91 -3.34 -23.44
N LEU A 135 9.29 -2.57 -22.43
CA LEU A 135 8.36 -1.66 -21.75
C LEU A 135 8.05 -0.48 -22.68
N ASP A 136 6.76 -0.28 -22.96
CA ASP A 136 6.26 0.97 -23.54
C ASP A 136 6.40 2.08 -22.49
N THR A 137 7.49 2.84 -22.61
CA THR A 137 7.93 3.82 -21.60
C THR A 137 7.02 5.05 -21.58
N GLY A 138 6.64 5.57 -22.75
CA GLY A 138 5.77 6.74 -22.84
C GLY A 138 4.41 6.47 -22.22
N ASN A 139 3.80 5.33 -22.57
CA ASN A 139 2.52 4.94 -21.98
C ASN A 139 2.63 4.56 -20.50
N PHE A 140 3.77 4.01 -20.07
CA PHE A 140 4.04 3.79 -18.66
C PHE A 140 3.99 5.11 -17.87
N TRP A 141 4.74 6.13 -18.31
CA TRP A 141 4.76 7.44 -17.65
C TRP A 141 3.41 8.15 -17.71
N LEU A 142 2.75 8.15 -18.87
CA LEU A 142 1.44 8.77 -19.05
C LEU A 142 0.40 8.23 -18.05
N ARG A 143 0.34 6.90 -17.88
CA ARG A 143 -0.57 6.29 -16.91
C ARG A 143 -0.26 6.67 -15.47
N ARG A 144 1.01 6.77 -15.11
CA ARG A 144 1.43 7.16 -13.74
C ARG A 144 1.18 8.64 -13.48
N PHE A 145 1.44 9.49 -14.47
CA PHE A 145 1.09 10.91 -14.43
C PHE A 145 -0.41 11.11 -14.23
N ALA A 146 -1.24 10.50 -15.09
CA ALA A 146 -2.70 10.59 -15.02
C ALA A 146 -3.30 10.02 -13.72
N ARG A 147 -2.60 9.07 -13.07
CA ARG A 147 -3.02 8.49 -11.79
C ARG A 147 -2.75 9.43 -10.61
N ILE A 148 -1.64 10.19 -10.63
CA ILE A 148 -1.11 10.85 -9.44
C ILE A 148 -1.27 12.36 -9.46
N TYR A 149 -1.00 13.02 -10.59
CA TYR A 149 -0.98 14.48 -10.63
C TYR A 149 -2.35 15.13 -10.34
N PRO A 150 -3.49 14.61 -10.82
CA PRO A 150 -4.79 15.16 -10.44
C PRO A 150 -5.03 15.09 -8.93
N VAL A 151 -4.63 13.97 -8.30
CA VAL A 151 -4.82 13.73 -6.87
C VAL A 151 -3.86 14.58 -6.04
N LEU A 152 -2.61 14.70 -6.48
CA LEU A 152 -1.60 15.57 -5.87
C LEU A 152 -2.05 17.03 -5.91
N LEU A 153 -2.49 17.54 -7.06
CA LEU A 153 -2.96 18.92 -7.20
C LEU A 153 -4.11 19.21 -6.23
N ALA A 154 -5.13 18.33 -6.18
CA ALA A 154 -6.24 18.47 -5.26
C ALA A 154 -5.79 18.41 -3.78
N ALA A 155 -4.83 17.56 -3.44
CA ALA A 155 -4.28 17.46 -2.09
C ALA A 155 -3.49 18.73 -1.70
N LEU A 156 -2.74 19.34 -2.61
CA LEU A 156 -2.03 20.60 -2.37
C LEU A 156 -3.01 21.76 -2.16
N VAL A 157 -4.06 21.85 -2.99
CA VAL A 157 -5.12 22.86 -2.82
C VAL A 157 -5.85 22.67 -1.49
N LEU A 158 -6.19 21.44 -1.13
CA LEU A 158 -6.79 21.13 0.16
C LEU A 158 -5.85 21.49 1.32
N THR A 159 -4.56 21.16 1.21
CA THR A 159 -3.55 21.55 2.21
C THR A 159 -3.51 23.06 2.38
N PHE A 160 -3.44 23.81 1.28
CA PHE A 160 -3.45 25.27 1.32
C PHE A 160 -4.70 25.82 2.02
N ALA A 161 -5.88 25.29 1.71
CA ALA A 161 -7.14 25.73 2.31
C ALA A 161 -7.19 25.45 3.82
N LEU A 162 -6.84 24.22 4.24
CA LEU A 162 -6.88 23.82 5.65
C LEU A 162 -5.81 24.54 6.48
N ASP A 163 -4.61 24.75 5.93
CA ASP A 163 -3.54 25.47 6.61
C ASP A 163 -3.87 26.97 6.71
N SER A 164 -4.40 27.58 5.65
CA SER A 164 -4.84 28.99 5.68
C SER A 164 -5.93 29.22 6.74
N LEU A 165 -6.82 28.25 6.94
CA LEU A 165 -7.80 28.29 8.03
C LEU A 165 -7.13 28.08 9.40
N SER A 166 -6.19 27.14 9.49
CA SER A 166 -5.46 26.85 10.73
C SER A 166 -4.65 28.07 11.24
N LEU A 167 -4.11 28.87 10.33
CA LEU A 167 -3.39 30.12 10.66
C LEU A 167 -4.26 31.17 11.37
N GLN A 168 -5.59 31.05 11.32
CA GLN A 168 -6.51 31.95 12.01
C GLN A 168 -6.67 31.62 13.51
N PHE A 169 -6.11 30.50 13.98
CA PHE A 169 -6.21 30.04 15.37
C PHE A 169 -4.86 30.09 16.10
N PRO A 170 -4.41 31.26 16.60
CA PRO A 170 -3.18 31.34 17.38
C PRO A 170 -3.31 30.62 18.75
N PRO A 171 -2.21 30.02 19.28
CA PRO A 171 -0.90 29.88 18.65
C PRO A 171 -0.89 28.89 17.47
N VAL A 172 -0.16 29.26 16.42
CA VAL A 172 -0.06 28.48 15.19
C VAL A 172 0.76 27.21 15.42
N SER A 173 0.32 26.09 14.87
CA SER A 173 1.04 24.83 14.92
C SER A 173 2.40 24.93 14.23
N HIS A 174 3.47 24.53 14.93
CA HIS A 174 4.82 24.40 14.36
C HIS A 174 4.92 23.39 13.20
N LYS A 175 3.87 22.59 12.97
CA LYS A 175 3.80 21.66 11.83
C LYS A 175 3.55 22.38 10.52
N ILE A 176 2.93 23.56 10.53
CA ILE A 176 2.70 24.36 9.32
C ILE A 176 4.01 25.02 8.91
N ARG A 177 4.53 24.63 7.74
CA ARG A 177 5.76 25.17 7.14
C ARG A 177 5.41 26.27 6.13
N GLU A 178 6.05 26.25 4.97
CA GLU A 178 5.83 27.21 3.90
C GLU A 178 4.57 26.86 3.08
N ILE A 179 3.63 27.82 2.99
CA ILE A 179 2.41 27.71 2.17
C ILE A 179 2.44 28.59 0.90
N GLY A 180 3.56 29.27 0.64
CA GLY A 180 3.73 30.17 -0.50
C GLY A 180 3.86 29.44 -1.86
N LEU A 181 3.78 30.21 -2.95
CA LEU A 181 3.80 29.69 -4.32
C LEU A 181 5.07 28.87 -4.64
N HIS A 182 6.24 29.29 -4.16
CA HIS A 182 7.48 28.53 -4.34
C HIS A 182 7.37 27.10 -3.77
N ALA A 183 6.94 26.97 -2.51
CA ALA A 183 6.76 25.67 -1.88
C ALA A 183 5.66 24.84 -2.59
N PHE A 184 4.59 25.49 -3.05
CA PHE A 184 3.55 24.83 -3.85
C PHE A 184 4.12 24.22 -5.14
N LEU A 185 4.90 24.99 -5.90
CA LEU A 185 5.52 24.52 -7.15
C LEU A 185 6.55 23.42 -6.91
N VAL A 186 7.40 23.56 -5.88
CA VAL A 186 8.36 22.51 -5.48
C VAL A 186 7.63 21.19 -5.22
N ASN A 187 6.49 21.21 -4.53
CA ASN A 187 5.73 20.00 -4.22
C ASN A 187 4.92 19.49 -5.41
N LEU A 188 4.40 20.38 -6.26
CA LEU A 188 3.69 20.03 -7.49
C LEU A 188 4.61 19.26 -8.46
N PHE A 189 5.86 19.68 -8.59
CA PHE A 189 6.87 18.99 -9.39
C PHE A 189 7.55 17.82 -8.66
N SER A 190 7.10 17.47 -7.46
CA SER A 190 7.66 16.36 -6.67
C SER A 190 9.16 16.52 -6.34
N LEU A 191 9.60 17.77 -6.12
CA LEU A 191 10.98 18.17 -5.82
C LEU A 191 11.22 18.47 -4.34
N GLN A 192 10.21 18.33 -3.47
CA GLN A 192 10.39 18.35 -2.02
C GLN A 192 11.42 17.29 -1.62
N SER A 193 12.29 17.61 -0.66
CA SER A 193 13.56 16.92 -0.28
C SER A 193 14.80 17.27 -1.11
N VAL A 194 14.64 17.80 -2.33
CA VAL A 194 15.77 18.20 -3.19
C VAL A 194 15.86 19.72 -3.32
N ALA A 195 14.75 20.36 -3.69
CA ALA A 195 14.68 21.81 -3.97
C ALA A 195 13.86 22.58 -2.92
N GLY A 196 13.36 21.90 -1.89
CA GLY A 196 12.61 22.55 -0.81
C GLY A 196 11.95 21.57 0.14
N LYS A 197 11.15 22.11 1.05
CA LYS A 197 10.45 21.37 2.10
C LYS A 197 9.06 20.92 1.64
N THR A 198 8.45 20.03 2.42
CA THR A 198 7.05 19.62 2.23
C THR A 198 6.11 20.82 2.35
N TYR A 199 5.09 20.87 1.49
CA TYR A 199 4.15 21.99 1.45
C TYR A 199 3.29 22.07 2.71
N GLY A 200 3.27 23.26 3.32
CA GLY A 200 2.45 23.54 4.50
C GLY A 200 2.67 22.54 5.63
N SER A 201 1.58 22.02 6.19
CA SER A 201 1.57 21.01 7.24
C SER A 201 1.67 19.57 6.72
N ASN A 202 1.66 19.39 5.40
CA ASN A 202 1.59 18.08 4.77
C ASN A 202 2.97 17.40 4.68
N GLY A 203 3.51 17.07 5.85
CA GLY A 203 4.77 16.36 5.99
C GLY A 203 4.82 15.03 5.25
N ALA A 204 3.69 14.37 4.94
CA ALA A 204 3.67 13.07 4.27
C ALA A 204 4.09 13.13 2.79
N LEU A 205 4.12 14.31 2.18
CA LEU A 205 4.47 14.48 0.75
C LEU A 205 5.90 14.05 0.41
N TRP A 206 6.82 13.90 1.36
CA TRP A 206 8.19 13.48 1.07
C TRP A 206 8.24 12.10 0.38
N THR A 207 7.41 11.13 0.79
CA THR A 207 7.42 9.79 0.17
C THR A 207 6.83 9.80 -1.24
N LEU A 208 5.89 10.71 -1.52
CA LEU A 208 5.34 10.88 -2.85
C LEU A 208 6.42 11.36 -3.84
N SER A 209 7.31 12.24 -3.40
CA SER A 209 8.45 12.66 -4.23
C SER A 209 9.30 11.46 -4.66
N LEU A 210 9.56 10.54 -3.74
CA LEU A 210 10.33 9.32 -3.99
C LEU A 210 9.58 8.40 -4.95
N GLU A 211 8.26 8.28 -4.81
CA GLU A 211 7.44 7.48 -5.73
C GLU A 211 7.47 8.01 -7.17
N VAL A 212 7.41 9.33 -7.36
CA VAL A 212 7.56 9.95 -8.69
C VAL A 212 8.97 9.73 -9.24
N GLN A 213 10.01 9.85 -8.41
CA GLN A 213 11.39 9.54 -8.79
C GLN A 213 11.54 8.06 -9.20
N PHE A 214 10.91 7.12 -8.48
CA PHE A 214 10.89 5.70 -8.85
C PHE A 214 10.26 5.47 -10.23
N TYR A 215 9.23 6.22 -10.60
CA TYR A 215 8.64 6.10 -11.94
C TYR A 215 9.53 6.66 -13.04
N ALA A 216 10.25 7.75 -12.76
CA ALA A 216 11.19 8.32 -13.71
C ALA A 216 12.31 7.31 -14.03
N ILE A 217 12.86 6.65 -13.02
CA ILE A 217 13.97 5.70 -13.17
C ILE A 217 13.54 4.27 -13.57
N TYR A 218 12.27 3.92 -13.39
CA TYR A 218 11.78 2.55 -13.63
C TYR A 218 12.09 1.98 -15.03
N PRO A 219 11.92 2.72 -16.15
CA PRO A 219 12.27 2.20 -17.47
C PRO A 219 13.74 1.82 -17.61
N LEU A 220 14.64 2.59 -16.99
CA LEU A 220 16.07 2.30 -16.95
C LEU A 220 16.35 1.03 -16.14
N LEU A 221 15.71 0.88 -14.96
CA LEU A 221 15.78 -0.35 -14.17
C LEU A 221 15.26 -1.55 -14.94
N PHE A 222 14.15 -1.40 -15.65
CA PHE A 222 13.58 -2.49 -16.46
C PHE A 222 14.53 -2.88 -17.60
N ALA A 223 15.15 -1.91 -18.27
CA ALA A 223 16.17 -2.16 -19.29
C ALA A 223 17.41 -2.85 -18.69
N LEU A 224 17.89 -2.42 -17.53
CA LEU A 224 19.02 -3.03 -16.83
C LEU A 224 18.70 -4.47 -16.40
N ARG A 225 17.50 -4.71 -15.86
CA ARG A 225 17.05 -6.07 -15.49
C ARG A 225 17.10 -7.02 -16.68
N ARG A 226 16.78 -6.55 -17.90
CA ARG A 226 16.83 -7.39 -19.10
C ARG A 226 18.25 -7.79 -19.48
N ARG A 227 19.26 -7.00 -19.10
CA ARG A 227 20.68 -7.27 -19.41
C ARG A 227 21.34 -8.19 -18.39
N ILE A 228 21.15 -7.91 -17.10
CA ILE A 228 21.90 -8.57 -16.01
C ILE A 228 21.04 -9.37 -15.03
N GLY A 229 19.72 -9.40 -15.24
CA GLY A 229 18.76 -10.03 -14.33
C GLY A 229 18.42 -9.19 -13.11
N MET A 230 17.28 -9.48 -12.48
CA MET A 230 16.79 -8.68 -11.36
C MET A 230 17.59 -8.87 -10.07
N THR A 231 18.20 -10.04 -9.84
CA THR A 231 19.06 -10.26 -8.67
C THR A 231 20.31 -9.38 -8.70
N ALA A 232 20.94 -9.22 -9.87
CA ALA A 232 22.08 -8.32 -10.02
C ALA A 232 21.66 -6.85 -9.86
N VAL A 233 20.50 -6.46 -10.38
CA VAL A 233 19.92 -5.12 -10.15
C VAL A 233 19.71 -4.87 -8.66
N LEU A 234 19.13 -5.84 -7.93
CA LEU A 234 18.93 -5.72 -6.48
C LEU A 234 20.26 -5.56 -5.73
N ALA A 235 21.30 -6.32 -6.12
CA ALA A 235 22.63 -6.21 -5.51
C ALA A 235 23.27 -4.84 -5.76
N ILE A 236 23.17 -4.32 -6.98
CA ILE A 236 23.67 -2.97 -7.32
C ILE A 236 22.92 -1.91 -6.51
N VAL A 237 21.59 -1.99 -6.43
CA VAL A 237 20.77 -1.04 -5.67
C VAL A 237 21.05 -1.14 -4.17
N ALA A 238 21.28 -2.34 -3.65
CA ALA A 238 21.70 -2.54 -2.25
C ALA A 238 23.06 -1.87 -1.97
N ALA A 239 24.03 -2.02 -2.88
CA ALA A 239 25.32 -1.35 -2.76
C ALA A 239 25.18 0.18 -2.78
N ILE A 240 24.39 0.73 -3.72
CA ILE A 240 24.08 2.17 -3.79
C ILE A 240 23.39 2.63 -2.50
N ASN A 241 22.46 1.85 -1.96
CA ASN A 241 21.75 2.16 -0.72
C ASN A 241 22.71 2.22 0.47
N VAL A 242 23.68 1.31 0.56
CA VAL A 242 24.72 1.37 1.61
C VAL A 242 25.57 2.64 1.47
N VAL A 243 26.03 2.97 0.26
CA VAL A 243 26.79 4.21 0.00
C VAL A 243 25.96 5.46 0.33
N SER A 244 24.69 5.46 -0.06
CA SER A 244 23.72 6.53 0.23
C SER A 244 23.55 6.76 1.73
N ALA A 245 23.51 5.68 2.53
CA ALA A 245 23.45 5.77 3.99
C ALA A 245 24.67 6.50 4.56
N TYR A 246 25.88 6.17 4.08
CA TYR A 246 27.11 6.79 4.58
C TYR A 246 27.27 8.25 4.13
N VAL A 247 26.83 8.59 2.91
CA VAL A 247 27.08 9.90 2.29
C VAL A 247 25.95 10.89 2.54
N LEU A 248 24.68 10.49 2.35
CA LEU A 248 23.55 11.43 2.33
C LEU A 248 22.81 11.54 3.66
N GLU A 249 22.68 10.42 4.41
CA GLU A 249 21.97 10.42 5.68
C GLU A 249 22.66 11.31 6.73
N ARG A 250 23.99 11.34 6.74
CA ARG A 250 24.78 12.23 7.63
C ARG A 250 24.48 13.71 7.42
N HIS A 251 23.91 14.08 6.28
CA HIS A 251 23.57 15.46 5.93
C HIS A 251 22.06 15.73 5.90
N ASP A 252 21.24 14.80 6.40
CA ASP A 252 19.77 14.88 6.41
C ASP A 252 19.14 15.05 5.00
N ILE A 253 19.85 14.56 3.97
CA ILE A 253 19.39 14.63 2.58
C ILE A 253 18.59 13.36 2.27
N GLN A 254 17.27 13.50 2.19
CA GLN A 254 16.35 12.41 1.86
C GLN A 254 16.26 12.23 0.34
N PHE A 255 17.13 11.41 -0.24
CA PHE A 255 17.14 11.13 -1.68
C PHE A 255 16.58 9.74 -2.01
N PHE A 256 16.09 9.51 -3.24
CA PHE A 256 15.49 8.21 -3.61
C PHE A 256 16.41 7.03 -3.37
N THR A 257 17.73 7.22 -3.51
CA THR A 257 18.76 6.19 -3.28
C THR A 257 18.73 5.59 -1.87
N SER A 258 18.20 6.34 -0.89
CA SER A 258 18.07 5.91 0.51
C SER A 258 16.90 4.94 0.75
N TYR A 259 15.91 4.90 -0.14
CA TYR A 259 14.72 4.04 0.00
C TYR A 259 14.51 3.11 -1.19
N TRP A 260 15.35 3.23 -2.21
CA TRP A 260 15.27 2.46 -3.45
C TRP A 260 15.36 0.96 -3.21
N PHE A 261 16.17 0.54 -2.23
CA PHE A 261 16.32 -0.87 -1.87
C PHE A 261 14.97 -1.51 -1.52
N SER A 262 14.19 -0.88 -0.63
CA SER A 262 12.87 -1.37 -0.22
C SER A 262 11.91 -1.55 -1.41
N TRP A 263 11.91 -0.59 -2.33
CA TRP A 263 11.11 -0.66 -3.55
C TRP A 263 11.57 -1.80 -4.47
N THR A 264 12.89 -1.95 -4.65
CA THR A 264 13.45 -3.02 -5.49
C THR A 264 13.26 -4.42 -4.93
N LEU A 265 13.14 -4.60 -3.61
CA LEU A 265 12.74 -5.88 -3.01
C LEU A 265 11.37 -6.33 -3.55
N GLY A 266 10.40 -5.41 -3.61
CA GLY A 266 9.09 -5.67 -4.20
C GLY A 266 9.18 -6.10 -5.67
N ALA A 267 9.98 -5.37 -6.45
CA ALA A 267 10.22 -5.68 -7.86
C ALA A 267 10.91 -7.04 -8.04
N TRP A 268 11.85 -7.39 -7.16
CA TRP A 268 12.50 -8.70 -7.14
C TRP A 268 11.52 -9.83 -6.81
N ILE A 269 10.63 -9.65 -5.83
CA ILE A 269 9.57 -10.63 -5.53
C ILE A 269 8.68 -10.86 -6.75
N ALA A 270 8.28 -9.78 -7.43
CA ALA A 270 7.46 -9.87 -8.64
C ALA A 270 8.15 -10.69 -9.74
N ASP A 271 9.46 -10.51 -9.90
CA ASP A 271 10.24 -11.22 -10.92
C ASP A 271 10.54 -12.67 -10.54
N ALA A 272 10.82 -12.95 -9.27
CA ALA A 272 10.96 -14.30 -8.74
C ALA A 272 9.65 -15.08 -8.90
N ARG A 273 8.51 -14.45 -8.60
CA ARG A 273 7.18 -15.07 -8.74
C ARG A 273 6.69 -15.18 -10.18
N ALA A 274 7.20 -14.35 -11.10
CA ALA A 274 6.92 -14.50 -12.52
C ALA A 274 7.67 -15.69 -13.15
N ARG A 275 8.80 -16.11 -12.58
CA ARG A 275 9.60 -17.25 -13.03
C ARG A 275 9.33 -18.55 -12.27
N ALA A 276 8.88 -18.45 -11.02
CA ALA A 276 8.62 -19.61 -10.18
C ALA A 276 7.38 -20.37 -10.68
N THR A 277 7.59 -21.61 -11.10
CA THR A 277 6.49 -22.50 -11.52
C THR A 277 5.88 -23.25 -10.34
N ASP A 278 6.65 -23.69 -9.33
CA ASP A 278 6.11 -24.42 -8.15
C ASP A 278 6.97 -24.34 -6.86
N ALA A 279 7.98 -23.46 -6.80
CA ALA A 279 8.90 -23.43 -5.67
C ALA A 279 8.22 -22.98 -4.37
N ARG A 280 8.04 -23.93 -3.43
CA ARG A 280 7.63 -23.65 -2.05
C ARG A 280 8.82 -23.15 -1.25
N ALA A 281 8.63 -22.01 -0.61
CA ALA A 281 9.60 -21.48 0.33
C ALA A 281 9.40 -22.14 1.71
N PRO A 282 10.44 -22.27 2.51
CA PRO A 282 10.36 -22.95 3.80
C PRO A 282 9.58 -22.14 4.85
N GLY A 283 9.01 -22.82 5.85
CA GLY A 283 8.17 -22.20 6.88
C GLY A 283 8.93 -21.26 7.82
N TRP A 284 10.24 -21.48 8.01
CA TRP A 284 11.09 -20.63 8.86
C TRP A 284 11.19 -19.18 8.37
N LEU A 285 10.79 -18.89 7.12
CA LEU A 285 10.72 -17.53 6.60
C LEU A 285 9.77 -16.63 7.39
N TYR A 286 8.72 -17.17 8.02
CA TYR A 286 7.90 -16.37 8.95
C TYR A 286 8.68 -15.96 10.20
N GLY A 287 9.50 -16.86 10.74
CA GLY A 287 10.41 -16.56 11.86
C GLY A 287 11.47 -15.54 11.46
N LEU A 288 12.06 -15.66 10.27
CA LEU A 288 13.00 -14.68 9.73
C LEU A 288 12.33 -13.30 9.54
N ALA A 289 11.12 -13.26 8.99
CA ALA A 289 10.35 -12.02 8.84
C ALA A 289 10.11 -11.35 10.20
N ALA A 290 9.68 -12.12 11.21
CA ALA A 290 9.49 -11.64 12.57
C ALA A 290 10.80 -11.13 13.21
N ALA A 291 11.91 -11.84 12.99
CA ALA A 291 13.23 -11.42 13.48
C ALA A 291 13.67 -10.08 12.87
N PHE A 292 13.47 -9.87 11.57
CA PHE A 292 13.75 -8.58 10.92
C PHE A 292 12.83 -7.47 11.45
N VAL A 293 11.55 -7.76 11.69
CA VAL A 293 10.63 -6.77 12.28
C VAL A 293 11.08 -6.36 13.67
N ALA A 294 11.41 -7.33 14.53
CA ALA A 294 11.91 -7.08 15.88
C ALA A 294 13.25 -6.33 15.88
N ALA A 295 14.18 -6.73 15.00
CA ALA A 295 15.45 -6.03 14.80
C ALA A 295 15.23 -4.58 14.33
N GLY A 296 14.25 -4.34 13.44
CA GLY A 296 13.87 -2.99 13.03
C GLY A 296 13.32 -2.15 14.19
N CYS A 297 12.52 -2.74 15.08
CA CYS A 297 12.02 -2.05 16.27
C CYS A 297 13.15 -1.63 17.22
N ALA A 298 14.18 -2.48 17.39
CA ALA A 298 15.38 -2.16 18.15
C ALA A 298 16.26 -1.11 17.44
N ALA A 299 16.48 -1.27 16.13
CA ALA A 299 17.26 -0.35 15.31
C ALA A 299 16.66 1.07 15.28
N PHE A 300 15.33 1.19 15.39
CA PHE A 300 14.63 2.48 15.41
C PHE A 300 15.09 3.39 16.55
N HIS A 301 15.63 2.82 17.63
CA HIS A 301 16.24 3.59 18.72
C HIS A 301 17.53 4.32 18.28
N PHE A 302 18.29 3.72 17.36
CA PHE A 302 19.59 4.24 16.89
C PHE A 302 19.45 5.09 15.62
N GLY A 303 18.41 4.87 14.82
CA GLY A 303 18.15 5.64 13.62
C GLY A 303 16.99 5.09 12.79
N GLN A 304 16.31 5.98 12.07
CA GLN A 304 15.14 5.61 11.26
C GLN A 304 15.56 4.80 10.02
N TYR A 305 16.71 5.11 9.44
CA TYR A 305 17.13 4.49 8.18
C TYR A 305 17.33 2.98 8.31
N GLY A 306 18.18 2.54 9.26
CA GLY A 306 18.43 1.11 9.49
C GLY A 306 17.15 0.35 9.82
N ALA A 307 16.27 0.95 10.64
CA ALA A 307 14.96 0.38 10.96
C ALA A 307 14.09 0.17 9.70
N PHE A 308 14.06 1.15 8.79
CA PHE A 308 13.28 1.06 7.55
C PHE A 308 13.79 -0.06 6.65
N GLN A 309 15.10 -0.26 6.55
CA GLN A 309 15.65 -1.36 5.74
C GLN A 309 15.30 -2.74 6.34
N LEU A 310 15.38 -2.87 7.67
CA LEU A 310 15.02 -4.13 8.36
C LEU A 310 13.52 -4.42 8.25
N TRP A 311 12.66 -3.42 8.42
CA TRP A 311 11.21 -3.58 8.21
C TRP A 311 10.86 -3.91 6.76
N ALA A 312 11.54 -3.29 5.78
CA ALA A 312 11.37 -3.63 4.37
C ALA A 312 11.77 -5.07 4.08
N LEU A 313 12.90 -5.55 4.62
CA LEU A 313 13.34 -6.95 4.50
C LEU A 313 12.36 -7.91 5.16
N GLY A 314 11.93 -7.63 6.39
CA GLY A 314 10.96 -8.45 7.11
C GLY A 314 9.65 -8.57 6.35
N PHE A 315 9.12 -7.45 5.85
CA PHE A 315 7.90 -7.45 5.05
C PHE A 315 8.11 -8.11 3.67
N ALA A 316 9.27 -7.94 3.02
CA ALA A 316 9.58 -8.59 1.76
C ALA A 316 9.64 -10.13 1.88
N VAL A 317 10.27 -10.65 2.94
CA VAL A 317 10.31 -12.09 3.25
C VAL A 317 8.90 -12.63 3.49
N TYR A 318 8.11 -11.91 4.29
CA TYR A 318 6.70 -12.24 4.53
C TYR A 318 5.89 -12.23 3.22
N LEU A 319 6.00 -11.18 2.42
CA LEU A 319 5.26 -11.01 1.17
C LEU A 319 5.64 -12.08 0.15
N TYR A 320 6.93 -12.40 0.04
CA TYR A 320 7.41 -13.51 -0.77
C TYR A 320 6.68 -14.80 -0.39
N LYS A 321 6.61 -15.13 0.90
CA LYS A 321 5.95 -16.34 1.41
C LYS A 321 4.43 -16.32 1.16
N VAL A 322 3.76 -15.20 1.38
CA VAL A 322 2.30 -15.06 1.20
C VAL A 322 1.87 -15.20 -0.26
N LEU A 323 2.71 -14.78 -1.20
CA LEU A 323 2.43 -14.82 -2.64
C LEU A 323 2.73 -16.16 -3.31
N GLU A 324 3.10 -17.19 -2.55
CA GLU A 324 3.30 -18.54 -3.07
C GLU A 324 2.09 -19.03 -3.89
N PRO A 325 2.33 -19.69 -5.04
CA PRO A 325 1.29 -20.44 -5.73
C PRO A 325 0.62 -21.43 -4.79
N ARG A 326 -0.71 -21.36 -4.68
CA ARG A 326 -1.54 -22.30 -3.95
C ARG A 326 -2.42 -23.05 -4.95
N ASP A 327 -1.80 -23.83 -5.83
CA ASP A 327 -2.53 -24.71 -6.75
C ASP A 327 -3.11 -25.91 -5.97
N PRO A 328 -4.44 -26.02 -5.81
CA PRO A 328 -5.09 -27.14 -5.13
C PRO A 328 -5.05 -28.42 -5.97
N ALA A 329 -5.24 -28.32 -7.28
CA ALA A 329 -5.24 -29.45 -8.21
C ALA A 329 -3.87 -30.13 -8.31
N ARG A 330 -2.77 -29.35 -8.26
CA ARG A 330 -1.41 -29.91 -8.18
C ARG A 330 -1.05 -30.50 -6.82
N ARG A 331 -1.69 -30.07 -5.72
CA ARG A 331 -1.51 -30.71 -4.40
C ARG A 331 -2.08 -32.12 -4.38
N GLU A 332 -3.26 -32.26 -4.98
CA GLU A 332 -3.92 -33.55 -5.15
C GLU A 332 -3.13 -34.44 -6.12
N ALA A 333 -2.65 -33.89 -7.24
CA ALA A 333 -1.78 -34.61 -8.18
C ALA A 333 -0.39 -34.99 -7.60
N ALA A 334 0.14 -34.21 -6.65
CA ALA A 334 1.40 -34.51 -5.94
C ALA A 334 1.22 -35.49 -4.78
N GLY A 335 0.02 -36.06 -4.59
CA GLY A 335 -0.29 -36.99 -3.49
C GLY A 335 -0.12 -36.36 -2.10
N MET A 336 -0.09 -35.03 -2.01
CA MET A 336 0.09 -34.33 -0.74
C MET A 336 -1.28 -34.19 -0.08
N PRO A 337 -1.49 -34.77 1.11
CA PRO A 337 -2.76 -34.58 1.82
C PRO A 337 -3.00 -33.09 2.03
N ALA A 338 -4.26 -32.67 1.87
CA ALA A 338 -4.68 -31.34 2.27
C ALA A 338 -4.21 -31.14 3.71
N LEU A 339 -3.28 -30.21 3.94
CA LEU A 339 -2.79 -29.94 5.29
C LEU A 339 -4.04 -29.67 6.13
N PRO A 340 -4.37 -30.54 7.11
CA PRO A 340 -5.52 -30.29 7.95
C PRO A 340 -5.22 -28.95 8.62
N ARG A 341 -6.06 -27.95 8.33
CA ARG A 341 -6.01 -26.72 9.09
C ARG A 341 -6.24 -27.17 10.52
N THR A 342 -5.22 -27.01 11.37
CA THR A 342 -5.40 -27.30 12.79
C THR A 342 -6.61 -26.49 13.28
N SER A 343 -7.31 -26.99 14.29
CA SER A 343 -8.44 -26.27 14.92
C SER A 343 -8.08 -24.81 15.23
N LEU A 344 -6.84 -24.56 15.66
CA LEU A 344 -6.27 -23.21 15.80
C LEU A 344 -6.18 -22.46 14.48
N GLN A 345 -5.63 -23.04 13.41
CA GLN A 345 -5.58 -22.37 12.10
C GLN A 345 -6.97 -22.05 11.55
N THR A 346 -7.96 -22.93 11.71
CA THR A 346 -9.33 -22.69 11.26
C THR A 346 -9.99 -21.55 12.05
N LEU A 347 -9.79 -21.54 13.38
CA LEU A 347 -10.30 -20.47 14.25
C LEU A 347 -9.62 -19.13 13.94
N LEU A 348 -8.30 -19.12 13.77
CA LEU A 348 -7.55 -17.94 13.34
C LEU A 348 -8.02 -17.45 11.96
N HIS A 349 -8.23 -18.35 10.99
CA HIS A 349 -8.79 -17.97 9.68
C HIS A 349 -10.19 -17.35 9.81
N GLY A 350 -11.05 -17.87 10.69
CA GLY A 350 -12.39 -17.32 10.96
C GLY A 350 -12.34 -15.91 11.51
N VAL A 351 -11.42 -15.63 12.45
CA VAL A 351 -11.22 -14.32 13.09
C VAL A 351 -10.51 -13.33 12.17
N PHE A 352 -9.48 -13.77 11.44
CA PHE A 352 -8.67 -12.88 10.59
C PHE A 352 -9.32 -12.55 9.25
N ARG A 353 -10.26 -13.36 8.76
CA ARG A 353 -10.96 -13.09 7.48
C ARG A 353 -11.77 -11.79 7.49
N PRO A 354 -12.64 -11.50 8.48
CA PRO A 354 -13.36 -10.23 8.54
C PRO A 354 -12.40 -9.05 8.71
N LEU A 355 -11.36 -9.20 9.53
CA LEU A 355 -10.33 -8.16 9.72
C LEU A 355 -9.59 -7.87 8.40
N SER A 356 -9.17 -8.91 7.68
CA SER A 356 -8.49 -8.75 6.38
C SER A 356 -9.39 -8.06 5.36
N ARG A 357 -10.69 -8.36 5.34
CA ARG A 357 -11.66 -7.67 4.47
C ARG A 357 -11.80 -6.20 4.83
N ALA A 358 -11.93 -5.90 6.12
CA ALA A 358 -12.00 -4.52 6.60
C ALA A 358 -10.72 -3.74 6.22
N LEU A 359 -9.55 -4.33 6.44
CA LEU A 359 -8.27 -3.74 6.03
C LEU A 359 -8.16 -3.58 4.52
N SER A 360 -8.67 -4.52 3.72
CA SER A 360 -8.68 -4.39 2.26
C SER A 360 -9.53 -3.20 1.82
N PHE A 361 -10.67 -2.95 2.47
CA PHE A 361 -11.49 -1.77 2.20
C PHE A 361 -10.73 -0.47 2.45
N PHE A 362 -9.96 -0.38 3.55
CA PHE A 362 -9.06 0.76 3.78
C PHE A 362 -7.91 0.81 2.76
N GLY A 363 -7.55 -0.33 2.16
CA GLY A 363 -6.58 -0.44 1.07
C GLY A 363 -6.99 0.33 -0.18
N ASP A 364 -8.29 0.36 -0.51
CA ASP A 364 -8.83 0.99 -1.72
C ASP A 364 -8.55 2.50 -1.79
N PHE A 365 -8.65 3.18 -0.65
CA PHE A 365 -8.44 4.64 -0.52
C PHE A 365 -7.21 5.00 0.31
N SER A 366 -6.30 4.02 0.50
CA SER A 366 -5.06 4.18 1.27
C SER A 366 -4.21 5.36 0.79
N PHE A 367 -4.19 5.61 -0.53
CA PHE A 367 -3.44 6.72 -1.12
C PHE A 367 -4.07 8.08 -0.79
N SER A 368 -5.39 8.21 -0.91
CA SER A 368 -6.12 9.40 -0.47
C SER A 368 -5.90 9.69 1.03
N LEU A 369 -6.03 8.68 1.89
CA LEU A 369 -5.77 8.85 3.33
C LEU A 369 -4.35 9.31 3.58
N TYR A 370 -3.38 8.71 2.89
CA TYR A 370 -1.98 9.08 2.99
C TYR A 370 -1.72 10.54 2.61
N LEU A 371 -2.40 11.06 1.59
CA LEU A 371 -2.15 12.42 1.08
C LEU A 371 -2.76 13.54 1.93
N ILE A 372 -3.87 13.30 2.64
CA ILE A 372 -4.64 14.41 3.23
C ILE A 372 -4.76 14.39 4.76
N HIS A 373 -4.32 13.32 5.44
CA HIS A 373 -4.56 13.17 6.88
C HIS A 373 -3.86 14.25 7.73
N LEU A 374 -2.64 14.67 7.38
CA LEU A 374 -1.85 15.60 8.19
C LEU A 374 -2.48 17.00 8.27
N PRO A 375 -2.85 17.66 7.16
CA PRO A 375 -3.55 18.94 7.19
C PRO A 375 -4.87 18.90 7.98
N ILE A 376 -5.60 17.77 7.90
CA ILE A 376 -6.82 17.57 8.69
C ILE A 376 -6.49 17.54 10.19
N PHE A 377 -5.49 16.76 10.61
CA PHE A 377 -5.10 16.69 12.03
C PHE A 377 -4.60 18.03 12.56
N VAL A 378 -3.86 18.78 11.76
CA VAL A 378 -3.33 20.10 12.15
C VAL A 378 -4.46 21.11 12.28
N LEU A 379 -5.43 21.12 11.37
CA LEU A 379 -6.62 21.96 11.50
C LEU A 379 -7.42 21.62 12.76
N LEU A 380 -7.71 20.34 12.99
CA LEU A 380 -8.45 19.90 14.19
C LEU A 380 -7.72 20.30 15.47
N SER A 381 -6.38 20.13 15.51
CA SER A 381 -5.55 20.56 16.64
C SER A 381 -5.59 22.08 16.87
N SER A 382 -5.49 22.85 15.80
CA SER A 382 -5.54 24.32 15.86
C SER A 382 -6.91 24.82 16.32
N TRP A 383 -7.99 24.23 15.80
CA TRP A 383 -9.36 24.62 16.08
C TRP A 383 -9.83 24.22 17.48
N LEU A 384 -9.63 22.95 17.88
CA LEU A 384 -10.18 22.39 19.13
C LEU A 384 -9.30 22.67 20.34
N PHE A 385 -7.97 22.65 20.17
CA PHE A 385 -7.02 22.72 21.29
C PHE A 385 -5.99 23.82 21.12
N ARG A 386 -6.16 24.73 20.15
CA ARG A 386 -5.22 25.84 19.91
C ARG A 386 -3.77 25.34 19.75
N SER A 387 -3.62 24.23 19.02
CA SER A 387 -2.34 23.54 18.76
C SER A 387 -1.62 23.00 20.00
N SER A 388 -2.28 22.93 21.17
CA SER A 388 -1.70 22.37 22.39
C SER A 388 -1.75 20.84 22.40
N LEU A 389 -0.68 20.22 22.91
CA LEU A 389 -0.60 18.78 23.09
C LEU A 389 -1.47 18.33 24.27
N GLN A 390 -2.23 17.26 24.07
CA GLN A 390 -3.18 16.74 25.03
C GLN A 390 -2.60 15.58 25.82
N MET A 391 -2.89 15.55 27.13
CA MET A 391 -2.61 14.40 27.99
C MET A 391 -3.54 13.22 27.67
N SER A 392 -4.78 13.52 27.31
CA SER A 392 -5.74 12.50 26.94
C SER A 392 -5.45 11.94 25.54
N ILE A 393 -5.60 10.62 25.38
CA ILE A 393 -5.47 9.96 24.07
C ILE A 393 -6.75 10.05 23.24
N TRP A 394 -7.91 10.30 23.85
CA TRP A 394 -9.21 10.29 23.13
C TRP A 394 -9.30 11.24 21.92
N PRO A 395 -8.70 12.45 21.94
CA PRO A 395 -8.65 13.31 20.76
C PRO A 395 -8.02 12.64 19.52
N SER A 396 -7.01 11.77 19.69
CA SER A 396 -6.36 11.12 18.55
C SER A 396 -7.30 10.17 17.82
N PHE A 397 -8.17 9.46 18.54
CA PHE A 397 -9.22 8.63 17.95
C PHE A 397 -10.28 9.48 17.25
N GLY A 398 -10.72 10.58 17.89
CA GLY A 398 -11.65 11.53 17.28
C GLY A 398 -11.14 12.08 15.95
N TYR A 399 -9.85 12.36 15.85
CA TYR A 399 -9.24 12.88 14.63
C TYR A 399 -9.22 11.84 13.51
N MET A 400 -8.96 10.57 13.84
CA MET A 400 -9.06 9.47 12.87
C MET A 400 -10.50 9.29 12.36
N LEU A 401 -11.51 9.47 13.24
CA LEU A 401 -12.93 9.42 12.85
C LEU A 401 -13.32 10.54 11.87
N VAL A 402 -12.56 11.64 11.80
CA VAL A 402 -12.75 12.70 10.80
C VAL A 402 -11.91 12.43 9.54
N ALA A 403 -10.62 12.10 9.71
CA ALA A 403 -9.69 11.96 8.59
C ALA A 403 -10.02 10.76 7.69
N VAL A 404 -10.48 9.64 8.25
CA VAL A 404 -10.80 8.42 7.48
C VAL A 404 -12.01 8.64 6.55
N PRO A 405 -13.16 9.16 7.02
CA PRO A 405 -14.26 9.52 6.12
C PRO A 405 -13.90 10.61 5.11
N ALA A 406 -13.15 11.63 5.51
CA ALA A 406 -12.68 12.68 4.59
C ALA A 406 -11.82 12.09 3.47
N ALA A 407 -10.93 11.16 3.80
CA ALA A 407 -10.10 10.43 2.83
C ALA A 407 -10.94 9.56 1.90
N TYR A 408 -11.97 8.89 2.42
CA TYR A 408 -12.89 8.12 1.59
C TYR A 408 -13.65 9.02 0.60
N LEU A 409 -14.13 10.19 1.05
CA LEU A 409 -14.79 11.16 0.18
C LEU A 409 -13.83 11.69 -0.90
N PHE A 410 -12.61 12.07 -0.50
CA PHE A 410 -11.56 12.51 -1.43
C PHE A 410 -11.22 11.42 -2.46
N TYR A 411 -11.17 10.16 -2.05
CA TYR A 411 -11.00 9.03 -2.95
C TYR A 411 -12.12 8.95 -3.98
N ARG A 412 -13.38 9.05 -3.56
CA ARG A 412 -14.54 8.97 -4.47
C ARG A 412 -14.59 10.12 -5.45
N LEU A 413 -14.23 11.33 -5.02
CA LEU A 413 -14.33 12.56 -5.81
C LEU A 413 -13.12 12.80 -6.71
N VAL A 414 -11.92 12.38 -6.32
CA VAL A 414 -10.67 12.74 -7.00
C VAL A 414 -9.88 11.52 -7.44
N GLU A 415 -9.51 10.63 -6.51
CA GLU A 415 -8.63 9.50 -6.82
C GLU A 415 -9.27 8.50 -7.78
N LEU A 416 -10.53 8.10 -7.54
CA LEU A 416 -11.23 7.12 -8.36
C LEU A 416 -11.44 7.60 -9.81
N PRO A 417 -11.86 8.86 -10.06
CA PRO A 417 -11.83 9.43 -11.41
C PRO A 417 -10.44 9.43 -12.05
N ALA A 418 -9.38 9.81 -11.32
CA ALA A 418 -8.01 9.78 -11.82
C ALA A 418 -7.55 8.34 -12.18
N MET A 419 -7.93 7.34 -11.38
CA MET A 419 -7.68 5.94 -11.67
C MET A 419 -8.40 5.46 -12.94
N ARG A 420 -9.66 5.85 -13.14
CA ARG A 420 -10.44 5.54 -14.34
C ARG A 420 -9.83 6.20 -15.58
N TRP A 421 -9.42 7.45 -15.47
CA TRP A 421 -8.73 8.18 -16.53
C TRP A 421 -7.40 7.51 -16.91
N SER A 422 -6.57 7.18 -15.91
CA SER A 422 -5.33 6.41 -16.10
C SER A 422 -5.56 5.06 -16.81
N ALA A 423 -6.67 4.37 -16.50
CA ALA A 423 -7.01 3.08 -17.11
C ALA A 423 -7.41 3.20 -18.59
N SER A 424 -7.88 4.37 -19.04
CA SER A 424 -8.28 4.61 -20.44
C SER A 424 -7.11 4.53 -21.43
N PHE A 425 -5.88 4.76 -20.98
CA PHE A 425 -4.66 4.67 -21.78
C PHE A 425 -4.13 3.24 -21.97
N LYS A 426 -4.85 2.20 -21.53
CA LYS A 426 -4.43 0.81 -21.78
C LYS A 426 -4.40 0.55 -23.29
N PRO A 427 -3.28 0.01 -23.85
CA PRO A 427 -3.27 -0.39 -25.25
C PRO A 427 -4.40 -1.39 -25.50
N LYS A 428 -5.24 -1.14 -26.52
CA LYS A 428 -6.18 -2.15 -27.01
C LYS A 428 -5.33 -3.37 -27.39
N THR A 429 -5.57 -4.51 -26.76
CA THR A 429 -4.97 -5.77 -27.19
C THR A 429 -5.33 -5.97 -28.66
N ALA A 430 -4.32 -6.12 -29.52
CA ALA A 430 -4.55 -6.46 -30.92
C ALA A 430 -5.49 -7.67 -30.99
N PRO A 431 -6.50 -7.68 -31.88
CA PRO A 431 -7.38 -8.82 -32.03
C PRO A 431 -6.52 -10.05 -32.31
N LYS A 432 -6.78 -11.15 -31.59
CA LYS A 432 -6.18 -12.45 -31.90
C LYS A 432 -6.51 -12.73 -33.36
N THR A 433 -5.52 -12.63 -34.25
CA THR A 433 -5.64 -13.15 -35.60
C THR A 433 -5.98 -14.62 -35.45
N SER A 434 -7.23 -14.97 -35.75
CA SER A 434 -7.67 -16.34 -35.89
C SER A 434 -6.79 -16.97 -36.95
N LEU A 435 -5.84 -17.80 -36.53
CA LEU A 435 -5.18 -18.75 -37.42
C LEU A 435 -6.28 -19.68 -37.92
N THR A 436 -6.82 -19.39 -39.10
CA THR A 436 -7.58 -20.36 -39.87
C THR A 436 -6.62 -21.50 -40.24
N PRO A 437 -6.91 -22.75 -39.83
CA PRO A 437 -6.13 -23.89 -40.31
C PRO A 437 -6.38 -24.02 -41.81
N ARG A 438 -5.32 -24.06 -42.60
CA ARG A 438 -5.34 -24.60 -43.95
C ARG A 438 -4.66 -25.95 -43.94
#